data_AF-A0A543N7N4-F1
#
_entry.id   AF-A0A543N7N4-F1
#
_cell.length_a   1.000
_cell.length_b   1.000
_cell.length_c   1.000
_cell.angle_alpha   90.00
_cell.angle_beta   90.00
_cell.angle_gamma   90.00
#
_symmetry.space_group_name_H-M   'P 1'
#
loop_
_entity.id
_entity.type
_entity.pdbx_description
1 polymer ?
#
loop_
_entity_poly.entity_id
_entity_poly.type
_entity_poly.pdbx_seq_one_letter_code
_entity_poly.pdbx_strand_id
1 'polypeptide(L)' 'MSIPQNWSSPLLRPGDVAEVFGVTTSTVNTWVREGRLSPALVTPGGHRRFLPDDVQALRATIHQDQGGGQS' A
#
# COMPACT_ATOMS: atom_id res chain seq x y z
N MET A 1 9.24 -26.28 16.80
CA MET A 1 9.81 -25.04 16.22
C MET A 1 8.78 -24.44 15.27
N SER A 2 8.32 -23.21 15.53
CA SER A 2 7.50 -22.46 14.58
C SER A 2 8.40 -21.57 13.76
N ILE A 3 8.48 -21.82 12.45
CA ILE A 3 9.07 -20.89 11.48
C ILE A 3 8.25 -19.60 11.50
N PRO A 4 8.84 -18.41 11.77
CA PRO A 4 8.11 -17.17 11.63
C PRO A 4 7.70 -16.98 10.16
N GLN A 5 6.42 -16.72 9.89
CA GLN A 5 5.88 -16.52 8.53
C GLN A 5 6.35 -15.23 7.83
N ASN A 6 7.44 -14.59 8.26
CA ASN A 6 7.88 -13.31 7.70
C ASN A 6 8.90 -13.41 6.57
N TRP A 7 9.15 -14.61 6.03
CA TRP A 7 10.13 -14.76 4.96
C TRP A 7 9.56 -14.24 3.63
N SER A 8 9.89 -12.98 3.35
CA SER A 8 10.05 -12.44 2.00
C SER A 8 8.78 -12.30 1.15
N SER A 9 7.68 -11.79 1.70
CA SER A 9 6.62 -11.27 0.83
C SER A 9 7.24 -10.19 -0.09
N PRO A 10 7.22 -10.38 -1.43
CA PRO A 10 7.90 -9.48 -2.33
C PRO A 10 7.29 -8.08 -2.23
N LEU A 11 8.15 -7.06 -2.18
CA LEU A 11 7.70 -5.68 -2.11
C LEU A 11 6.91 -5.31 -3.37
N LEU A 12 5.77 -4.67 -3.15
CA LEU A 12 4.84 -4.27 -4.19
C LEU A 12 5.35 -3.05 -4.93
N ARG A 13 5.21 -3.03 -6.26
CA ARG A 13 5.40 -1.83 -7.09
C ARG A 13 4.16 -0.93 -6.99
N PRO A 14 4.24 0.34 -7.40
CA PRO A 14 3.05 1.20 -7.48
C PRO A 14 1.92 0.59 -8.33
N GLY A 15 2.27 -0.15 -9.39
CA GLY A 15 1.31 -0.87 -10.23
C GLY A 15 0.60 -2.01 -9.49
N ASP A 16 1.32 -2.78 -8.68
CA ASP A 16 0.73 -3.88 -7.92
C ASP A 16 -0.22 -3.33 -6.83
N VAL A 17 0.14 -2.20 -6.20
CA VAL A 17 -0.75 -1.48 -5.27
C VAL A 17 -1.99 -0.97 -5.98
N ALA A 18 -1.84 -0.35 -7.15
CA ALA A 18 -2.95 0.13 -7.95
C ALA A 18 -3.95 -0.98 -8.28
N GLU A 19 -3.45 -2.16 -8.65
CA GLU A 19 -4.28 -3.35 -8.93
C GLU A 19 -5.04 -3.82 -7.68
N VAL A 20 -4.39 -3.91 -6.52
CA VAL A 20 -5.03 -4.30 -5.25
C VAL A 20 -6.21 -3.40 -4.87
N PHE A 21 -6.10 -2.10 -5.16
CA PHE A 21 -7.12 -1.10 -4.84
C PHE A 21 -8.10 -0.83 -5.99
N GLY A 22 -7.85 -1.36 -7.20
CA GLY A 22 -8.64 -1.02 -8.39
C GLY A 22 -8.53 0.46 -8.78
N VAL A 23 -7.39 1.09 -8.52
CA VAL A 23 -7.14 2.52 -8.80
C VAL A 23 -6.00 2.71 -9.81
N THR A 24 -5.68 3.96 -10.13
CA THR A 24 -4.53 4.28 -10.97
C THR A 24 -3.24 4.39 -10.15
N THR A 25 -2.08 4.20 -10.80
CA THR A 25 -0.77 4.46 -10.17
C THR A 25 -0.60 5.93 -9.77
N SER A 26 -1.26 6.86 -10.45
CA SER A 26 -1.31 8.27 -10.06
C SER A 26 -2.02 8.46 -8.71
N THR A 27 -3.11 7.74 -8.47
CA THR A 27 -3.81 7.73 -7.17
C THR A 27 -2.88 7.23 -6.06
N VAL A 28 -2.13 6.16 -6.31
CA VAL A 28 -1.12 5.65 -5.36
C VAL A 28 -0.04 6.71 -5.08
N ASN A 29 0.46 7.40 -6.12
CA ASN A 29 1.42 8.49 -5.94
C ASN A 29 0.84 9.66 -5.12
N THR A 30 -0.45 9.98 -5.28
CA THR A 30 -1.14 10.97 -4.44
C THR A 30 -1.16 10.53 -2.98
N TRP A 31 -1.52 9.27 -2.67
CA TRP A 31 -1.46 8.76 -1.30
C TRP A 31 -0.07 8.84 -0.68
N VAL A 32 0.98 8.60 -1.47
CA VAL A 32 2.36 8.77 -1.02
C VAL A 32 2.67 10.24 -0.71
N ARG A 33 2.26 11.17 -1.57
CA ARG A 33 2.44 12.61 -1.36
C ARG A 33 1.66 13.12 -0.15
N GLU A 34 0.49 12.56 0.11
CA GLU A 34 -0.37 12.85 1.26
C GLU A 34 0.11 12.18 2.56
N GLY A 35 1.13 11.32 2.50
CA GLY A 35 1.64 10.58 3.65
C GLY A 35 0.74 9.42 4.11
N ARG A 36 -0.27 9.05 3.32
CA ARG A 36 -1.19 7.94 3.59
C ARG A 36 -0.57 6.57 3.30
N LEU A 37 0.45 6.53 2.44
CA LEU A 37 1.21 5.33 2.13
C LEU A 37 2.69 5.66 2.05
N SER A 38 3.53 4.99 2.83
CA SER A 38 4.99 5.21 2.80
C SER A 38 5.70 4.10 2.03
N PRO A 39 6.66 4.44 1.14
CA PRO A 39 7.49 3.43 0.50
C PRO A 39 8.46 2.84 1.53
N ALA A 40 8.54 1.51 1.58
CA ALA A 40 9.50 0.79 2.41
C ALA A 40 10.93 0.91 1.87
N LEU A 41 11.07 1.03 0.54
CA LEU A 41 12.32 1.44 -0.10
C LEU A 41 12.07 2.19 -1.41
N VAL A 42 13.11 2.88 -1.86
CA VAL A 42 13.19 3.49 -3.17
C VAL A 42 14.42 2.94 -3.86
N THR A 43 14.25 2.39 -5.07
CA THR A 43 15.40 1.88 -5.84
C THR A 43 16.29 3.05 -6.29
N PRO A 44 17.56 2.81 -6.68
CA PRO A 44 18.42 3.86 -7.23
C PRO A 44 17.80 4.60 -8.43
N GLY A 45 16.96 3.94 -9.22
CA GLY A 45 16.21 4.53 -10.33
C GLY A 45 14.94 5.31 -9.92
N GLY A 46 14.67 5.46 -8.62
CA GLY A 46 13.51 6.20 -8.12
C GLY A 46 12.21 5.40 -8.04
N HIS A 47 12.22 4.10 -8.33
CA HIS A 47 11.01 3.27 -8.23
C HIS A 47 10.70 2.93 -6.79
N ARG A 48 9.48 3.28 -6.36
CA ARG A 48 8.99 3.00 -5.00
C ARG A 48 8.62 1.53 -4.84
N ARG A 49 8.76 1.04 -3.61
CA ARG A 49 8.40 -0.31 -3.21
C ARG A 49 7.67 -0.26 -1.87
N PHE A 50 6.61 -1.04 -1.74
CA PHE A 50 5.70 -1.00 -0.59
C PHE A 50 5.63 -2.35 0.09
N LEU A 51 5.51 -2.35 1.41
CA LEU A 51 5.23 -3.56 2.16
C LEU A 51 3.78 -3.98 1.91
N PRO A 52 3.52 -5.28 1.67
CA PRO A 52 2.15 -5.79 1.59
C PRO A 52 1.33 -5.45 2.84
N ASP A 53 1.93 -5.48 4.02
CA ASP A 53 1.25 -5.17 5.28
C ASP A 53 0.76 -3.72 5.34
N ASP A 54 1.58 -2.75 4.93
CA ASP A 54 1.18 -1.33 4.86
C ASP A 54 0.03 -1.10 3.86
N VAL A 55 0.07 -1.83 2.74
CA VAL A 55 -0.97 -1.79 1.70
C VAL A 55 -2.29 -2.36 2.23
N GLN A 56 -2.26 -3.47 2.97
CA GLN A 56 -3.46 -4.03 3.62
C GLN A 56 -3.98 -3.12 4.73
N ALA A 57 -3.09 -2.52 5.54
CA ALA A 57 -3.47 -1.56 6.57
C ALA A 57 -4.18 -0.34 5.97
N LEU A 58 -3.66 0.22 4.88
CA LEU A 58 -4.31 1.32 4.16
C LEU A 58 -5.69 0.91 3.63
N ARG A 59 -5.83 -0.32 3.12
CA ARG A 59 -7.11 -0.84 2.63
C ARG A 59 -8.16 -0.92 3.71
N ALA A 60 -7.78 -1.34 4.92
CA ALA A 60 -8.67 -1.33 6.08
C ALA A 60 -9.11 0.09 6.42
N THR A 61 -8.18 1.07 6.44
CA THR A 61 -8.49 2.47 6.76
C THR A 61 -9.42 3.13 5.73
N ILE A 62 -9.21 2.91 4.43
CA ILE A 62 -10.05 3.51 3.39
C ILE A 62 -11.48 2.96 3.43
N HIS A 63 -11.66 1.69 3.78
CA HIS A 63 -13.01 1.12 3.93
C HIS A 63 -13.77 1.77 5.10
N GLN A 64 -13.08 2.16 6.18
CA GLN A 64 -13.70 2.84 7.33
C GLN A 64 -14.18 4.26 6.99
N ASP A 65 -13.42 5.00 6.16
CA ASP A 65 -13.77 6.36 5.71
C ASP A 65 -15.10 6.41 4.93
N GLN A 66 -15.42 5.32 4.21
CA GLN A 66 -16.65 5.20 3.41
C GLN A 66 -17.91 4.92 4.25
N GLY A 67 -17.77 4.60 5.55
CA GLY A 67 -18.87 4.23 6.44
C GLY A 67 -19.51 5.37 7.25
N GLY A 68 -19.03 6.61 7.09
CA GLY A 68 -19.41 7.76 7.93
C GLY A 68 -20.66 8.56 7.54
N GLY A 69 -21.49 8.07 6.61
CA GLY A 69 -22.60 8.84 6.04
C GLY A 69 -23.91 8.07 5.91
N GLN A 70 -24.49 7.61 7.03
CA GLN A 70 -25.88 7.17 7.09
C GLN A 70 -26.50 7.63 8.42
N SER A 71 -27.04 8.85 8.43
CA SER A 71 -27.97 9.36 9.43
C SER A 71 -28.81 10.48 8.82
#